data_AF-A0A931FVD1-F1
#
_entry.id   AF-A0A931FVD1-F1
#
_cell.length_a   1.000
_cell.length_b   1.000
_cell.length_c   1.000
_cell.angle_alpha   90.00
_cell.angle_beta   90.00
_cell.angle_gamma   90.00
#
_symmetry.space_group_name_H-M   'P 1'
#
loop_
_entity.id
_entity.type
_entity.pdbx_description
1 polymer ?
#
loop_
_entity_poly.entity_id
_entity_poly.type
_entity_poly.pdbx_seq_one_letter_code
_entity_poly.pdbx_strand_id
1 'polypeptide(L)' 'MPVTTVNPNVVTTTCGRQLDLSTTTLVMERSNSLFSYNIHKLETGEYVIVEKFYANPFNNRYILLNDEQIELLKNL' A
#
# COMPACT_ATOMS: atom_id res chain seq x y z
N MET A 1 -4.88 -23.14 -20.83
CA MET A 1 -3.86 -22.37 -20.08
C MET A 1 -4.47 -22.07 -18.72
N PRO A 2 -3.83 -22.39 -17.59
CA PRO A 2 -4.39 -22.03 -16.30
C PRO A 2 -4.39 -20.51 -16.21
N VAL A 3 -5.56 -19.92 -15.99
CA VAL A 3 -5.69 -18.50 -15.68
C VAL A 3 -5.12 -18.34 -14.29
N THR A 4 -3.88 -17.87 -14.17
CA THR A 4 -3.30 -17.47 -12.90
C THR A 4 -4.22 -16.39 -12.36
N THR A 5 -5.02 -16.73 -11.35
CA THR A 5 -5.89 -15.76 -10.69
C THR A 5 -4.97 -14.81 -9.95
N VAL A 6 -4.60 -13.71 -10.62
CA VAL A 6 -3.78 -12.66 -10.02
C VAL A 6 -4.66 -12.08 -8.93
N ASN A 7 -4.38 -12.40 -7.66
CA ASN A 7 -5.10 -11.79 -6.55
C ASN A 7 -4.85 -10.27 -6.66
N PRO A 8 -5.88 -9.44 -6.97
CA PRO A 8 -5.70 -8.02 -7.21
C PRO A 8 -5.21 -7.27 -5.97
N ASN A 9 -5.21 -7.94 -4.81
CA ASN A 9 -4.74 -7.41 -3.54
C ASN A 9 -3.26 -7.72 -3.27
N VAL A 10 -2.61 -8.57 -4.09
CA VAL A 10 -1.17 -8.82 -3.97
C VAL A 10 -0.41 -7.73 -4.70
N VAL A 11 0.38 -6.97 -3.93
CA VAL A 11 1.17 -5.83 -4.42
C VAL A 11 2.64 -6.08 -4.15
N THR A 12 3.50 -5.59 -5.03
CA THR A 12 4.95 -5.63 -4.83
C THR A 12 5.42 -4.27 -4.37
N THR A 13 6.07 -4.24 -3.21
CA THR A 13 6.64 -3.03 -2.64
C THR A 13 7.78 -2.51 -3.50
N THR A 14 8.12 -1.24 -3.35
CA THR A 14 9.25 -0.62 -4.04
C THR A 14 10.58 -1.33 -3.73
N CYS A 15 10.69 -2.05 -2.60
CA CYS A 15 11.85 -2.87 -2.25
C CYS A 15 11.76 -4.34 -2.72
N GLY A 16 10.75 -4.71 -3.51
CA GLY A 16 10.61 -6.03 -4.12
C GLY A 16 9.90 -7.08 -3.27
N ARG A 17 9.37 -6.72 -2.09
CA ARG A 17 8.60 -7.62 -1.23
C ARG A 17 7.16 -7.72 -1.71
N GLN A 18 6.64 -8.93 -1.86
CA GLN A 18 5.22 -9.14 -2.15
C GLN A 18 4.42 -9.08 -0.85
N LEU A 19 3.32 -8.35 -0.87
CA LEU A 19 2.40 -8.18 0.25
C LEU A 19 0.98 -8.44 -0.23
N ASP A 20 0.18 -9.14 0.57
CA ASP A 20 -1.25 -9.29 0.34
C ASP A 20 -1.99 -8.24 1.18
N LEU A 21 -2.66 -7.29 0.52
CA LEU A 21 -3.42 -6.24 1.20
C LEU A 21 -4.73 -6.78 1.82
N SER A 22 -5.21 -7.96 1.41
CA SER A 22 -6.47 -8.52 1.93
C SER A 22 -6.40 -8.95 3.40
N THR A 23 -5.20 -9.24 3.90
CA THR A 23 -4.96 -9.60 5.31
C THR A 23 -4.56 -8.41 6.18
N THR A 24 -4.56 -7.20 5.61
CA THR A 24 -4.12 -5.99 6.31
C THR A 24 -5.29 -5.20 6.87
N THR A 25 -5.00 -4.38 7.89
CA THR A 25 -5.98 -3.45 8.45
C THR A 25 -5.78 -2.06 7.87
N LEU A 26 -6.81 -1.47 7.26
CA LEU A 26 -6.76 -0.08 6.81
C LEU A 26 -6.72 0.86 8.03
N VAL A 27 -5.67 1.67 8.11
CA VAL A 27 -5.44 2.65 9.19
C VAL A 27 -5.88 4.03 8.77
N MET A 28 -5.59 4.40 7.52
CA MET A 28 -5.90 5.72 6.98
C MET A 28 -6.18 5.61 5.49
N GLU A 29 -7.14 6.39 5.02
CA GLU A 29 -7.41 6.59 3.60
C GLU A 29 -7.51 8.09 3.32
N ARG A 30 -6.80 8.54 2.29
CA ARG A 30 -6.84 9.91 1.79
C ARG A 30 -6.89 9.89 0.28
N SER A 31 -7.69 10.77 -0.30
CA SER A 31 -7.78 10.91 -1.74
C SER A 31 -8.00 12.36 -2.14
N ASN A 32 -7.50 12.71 -3.32
CA ASN A 32 -7.82 13.95 -4.03
C ASN A 32 -8.12 13.62 -5.50
N SER A 33 -8.23 14.64 -6.37
CA SER A 33 -8.55 14.47 -7.79
C SER A 33 -7.46 13.80 -8.63
N LEU A 34 -6.22 13.71 -8.14
CA LEU A 34 -5.06 13.20 -8.89
C LEU A 34 -4.60 11.83 -8.42
N PHE A 35 -4.71 11.55 -7.11
CA PHE A 35 -4.28 10.29 -6.52
C PHE A 35 -5.05 9.96 -5.22
N SER A 36 -4.91 8.71 -4.79
CA SER A 36 -5.24 8.26 -3.44
C SER A 36 -4.01 7.67 -2.77
N TYR A 37 -3.95 7.76 -1.45
CA TYR A 37 -3.03 6.95 -0.67
C TYR A 37 -3.76 6.33 0.51
N ASN A 38 -3.49 5.05 0.72
CA ASN A 38 -4.03 4.25 1.81
C ASN A 38 -2.88 3.73 2.66
N ILE A 39 -3.02 3.80 3.98
CA ILE A 39 -2.06 3.23 4.92
C ILE A 39 -2.68 1.96 5.49
N HIS A 40 -1.99 0.84 5.29
CA HIS A 40 -2.38 -0.45 5.81
C HIS A 40 -1.39 -0.91 6.88
N LYS A 41 -1.89 -1.47 7.97
CA LYS A 41 -1.08 -2.18 8.97
C LYS A 41 -1.06 -3.66 8.63
N LEU A 42 0.14 -4.20 8.49
CA LEU A 42 0.40 -5.62 8.27
C LEU A 42 0.25 -6.39 9.60
N GLU A 43 -0.05 -7.68 9.51
CA GLU A 43 -0.09 -8.56 10.69
C GLU A 43 1.25 -8.65 11.43
N THR A 44 2.36 -8.41 10.71
CA THR A 44 3.71 -8.34 11.27
C THR A 44 3.94 -7.10 12.13
N GLY A 45 3.01 -6.14 12.13
CA GLY A 45 3.12 -4.85 12.83
C GLY A 45 3.64 -3.72 11.94
N GLU A 46 4.28 -4.03 10.81
CA GLU A 46 4.77 -3.08 9.81
C GLU A 46 3.61 -2.32 9.14
N TYR A 47 3.92 -1.19 8.51
CA TYR A 47 2.93 -0.41 7.76
C TYR A 47 3.30 -0.37 6.28
N VAL A 48 2.30 -0.32 5.41
CA VAL A 48 2.50 -0.09 3.98
C VAL A 48 1.63 1.07 3.50
N ILE A 49 2.25 2.03 2.83
CA ILE A 49 1.54 3.05 2.06
C ILE A 49 1.29 2.51 0.66
N VAL A 50 0.04 2.54 0.26
CA VAL A 50 -0.45 2.22 -1.07
C VAL A 50 -0.85 3.52 -1.75
N GLU A 51 0.04 4.08 -2.57
CA GLU A 51 -0.27 5.25 -3.40
C GLU A 51 -0.77 4.81 -4.77
N LYS A 52 -1.98 5.24 -5.15
CA LYS A 52 -2.61 4.95 -6.44
C LYS A 52 -2.82 6.23 -7.23
N PHE A 53 -2.21 6.31 -8.41
CA PHE A 53 -2.34 7.43 -9.32
C PHE A 53 -3.43 7.16 -10.36
N TYR A 54 -4.44 8.02 -10.42
CA TYR A 54 -5.58 7.81 -11.32
C TYR A 54 -5.23 8.01 -12.79
N ALA A 55 -4.26 8.88 -13.09
CA ALA A 55 -3.81 9.13 -14.45
C ALA A 55 -2.98 7.96 -15.03
N ASN A 56 -2.22 7.24 -14.20
CA ASN A 56 -1.38 6.15 -14.65
C ASN A 56 -1.07 5.15 -13.54
N PRO A 57 -1.55 3.88 -13.63
CA PRO A 57 -1.30 2.86 -12.62
C PRO A 57 0.17 2.41 -12.53
N PHE A 58 1.00 2.64 -13.55
CA PHE A 58 2.43 2.34 -13.49
C PHE A 58 3.18 3.23 -12.49
N ASN A 59 2.58 4.35 -12.09
CA ASN A 59 3.15 5.24 -11.08
C ASN A 59 2.75 4.85 -9.66
N ASN A 60 1.91 3.82 -9.48
CA ASN A 60 1.51 3.37 -8.16
C ASN A 60 2.73 2.98 -7.33
N ARG A 61 2.76 3.40 -6.07
CA ARG A 61 3.87 3.14 -5.16
C ARG A 61 3.37 2.38 -3.95
N TYR A 62 4.21 1.45 -3.52
CA TYR A 62 3.93 0.57 -2.39
C TYR A 62 5.13 0.65 -1.46
N ILE A 63 5.02 1.48 -0.42
CA ILE A 63 6.15 1.88 0.43
C ILE A 63 5.99 1.20 1.79
N LEU A 64 6.96 0.38 2.18
CA LEU A 64 7.02 -0.19 3.53
C LEU A 64 7.57 0.84 4.51
N LEU A 65 6.92 0.94 5.66
CA LEU A 65 7.27 1.82 6.75
C LEU A 65 7.46 1.03 8.04
N ASN A 66 8.39 1.50 8.85
CA ASN A 66 8.55 1.06 10.23
C ASN A 66 7.75 1.95 11.21
N ASP A 67 7.76 1.57 12.48
CA ASP A 67 7.02 2.26 13.55
C ASP A 67 7.42 3.72 13.73
N GLU A 68 8.70 4.06 13.55
CA GLU A 68 9.17 5.45 13.68
C GLU A 68 8.64 6.33 12.54
N GLN A 69 8.64 5.81 11.31
CA GLN A 69 8.17 6.54 10.13
C GLN A 69 6.67 6.82 10.15
N ILE A 70 5.86 5.89 10.67
CA ILE A 70 4.42 6.10 10.77
C ILE A 70 4.06 7.16 11.83
N GLU A 71 4.79 7.20 12.95
CA GLU A 71 4.57 8.22 13.98
C GLU A 71 4.92 9.63 13.48
N LEU A 72 5.96 9.76 12.64
CA LEU A 72 6.27 11.02 11.97
C LEU A 72 5.14 11.47 11.04
N LEU A 73 4.55 10.52 10.29
CA LEU A 73 3.45 10.82 9.34
C LEU A 73 2.14 11.22 10.03
N LYS A 74 1.86 10.73 11.24
CA LYS A 74 0.65 11.13 12.01
C LYS A 74 0.68 12.58 12.46
N ASN A 75 1.87 13.17 12.56
CA ASN A 75 2.08 14.53 13.05
C ASN A 75 2.18 15.58 11.92
N LEU A 76 2.02 15.16 10.66
CA LEU A 76 1.96 16.02 9.48
C LEU A 76 0.51 16.25 9.04
#